data_AF-Q2JHP1-F1
#
_entry.id   AF-Q2JHP1-F1
#
_cell.length_a   1.000
_cell.length_b   1.000
_cell.length_c   1.000
_cell.angle_alpha   90.00
_cell.angle_beta   90.00
_cell.angle_gamma   90.00
#
_symmetry.space_group_name_H-M   'P 1'
#
loop_
_entity.id
_entity.type
_entity.pdbx_description
1 polymer ?
#
loop_
_entity_poly.entity_id
_entity_poly.type
_entity_poly.pdbx_seq_one_letter_code
_entity_poly.pdbx_strand_id
1 'polypeptide(L)'
;MLSRGPLVVATVVRTQGSVPHQAGAKLAVGSDGTLLGTIGGGAAEAEVIARAQTLLQTAVPVGDGDGESSPAGMQVSLDLNSPPLGVCGGRMHIWLQRWQGSLAQTLVAQILQALTQGPRAWLITPLDPQGFPYLRLGDSNVEHFASLPSRPQLLAGSWVEPLLPSPTLLIVGAGHCGLSLAQIAHLAGFRIWVQDDRPDWVTPQRFPVAERLCSEPFAQLIPHLHRIPQLYIALVTRSYSLDCQILRAIYHSGLTPHYLGMIGSRKRVQTVLRTLAQEGIPETAVS
;
A
#
# COMPACT_ATOMS: atom_id res chain seq x y z
N MET A 1 -12.17 -4.81 15.62
CA MET A 1 -12.87 -3.59 16.08
C MET A 1 -14.33 -3.60 15.62
N LEU A 2 -14.64 -3.55 14.31
CA LEU A 2 -16.04 -3.55 13.82
C LEU A 2 -16.91 -4.74 14.26
N SER A 3 -16.31 -5.90 14.51
CA SER A 3 -17.01 -7.07 15.05
C SER A 3 -17.45 -6.91 16.51
N ARG A 4 -16.90 -5.93 17.24
CA ARG A 4 -17.18 -5.65 18.65
C ARG A 4 -18.10 -4.44 18.85
N GLY A 5 -18.36 -3.67 17.80
CA GLY A 5 -19.16 -2.45 17.87
C GLY A 5 -18.77 -1.41 16.82
N PRO A 6 -19.46 -0.25 16.81
CA PRO A 6 -19.14 0.86 15.93
C PRO A 6 -17.73 1.41 16.23
N LEU A 7 -17.11 2.00 15.21
CA LEU A 7 -15.87 2.74 15.36
C LEU A 7 -15.93 4.04 14.57
N VAL A 8 -15.05 4.98 14.89
CA VAL A 8 -14.84 6.19 14.09
C VAL A 8 -13.44 6.13 13.49
N VAL A 9 -13.35 6.36 12.19
CA VAL A 9 -12.07 6.55 11.48
C VAL A 9 -11.85 8.05 11.32
N ALA A 10 -10.83 8.55 11.99
CA ALA A 10 -10.30 9.89 11.78
C ALA A 10 -9.28 9.85 10.62
N THR A 11 -9.42 10.74 9.64
CA THR A 11 -8.49 10.89 8.51
C THR A 11 -8.02 12.33 8.42
N VAL A 12 -6.72 12.57 8.43
CA VAL A 12 -6.16 13.89 8.14
C VAL A 12 -6.30 14.15 6.65
N VAL A 13 -7.21 15.05 6.26
CA VAL A 13 -7.53 15.32 4.84
C VAL A 13 -6.78 16.53 4.29
N ARG A 14 -6.30 17.40 5.18
CA ARG A 14 -5.51 18.58 4.81
C ARG A 14 -4.69 19.07 6.00
N THR A 15 -3.49 19.55 5.72
CA THR A 15 -2.63 20.19 6.70
C THR A 15 -2.06 21.49 6.15
N GLN A 16 -1.67 22.40 7.03
CA GLN A 16 -1.00 23.65 6.70
C GLN A 16 0.09 23.93 7.74
N GLY A 17 1.25 24.43 7.31
CA GLY A 17 2.36 24.68 8.22
C GLY A 17 3.01 23.41 8.76
N SER A 18 3.72 23.52 9.89
CA SER A 18 4.44 22.40 10.51
C SER A 18 3.49 21.54 11.34
N VAL A 19 3.28 20.29 10.94
CA VAL A 19 2.37 19.33 11.57
C VAL A 19 3.08 17.98 11.76
N PRO A 20 2.71 17.18 12.78
CA PRO A 20 3.39 15.92 13.11
C PRO A 20 3.21 14.84 12.02
N HIS A 21 2.05 14.80 11.36
CA HIS A 21 1.80 13.92 10.23
C HIS A 21 1.14 14.63 9.06
N GLN A 22 1.38 14.10 7.86
CA GLN A 22 0.83 14.61 6.62
C GLN A 22 -0.60 14.10 6.37
N ALA A 23 -1.26 14.68 5.36
CA ALA A 23 -2.56 14.21 4.92
C ALA A 23 -2.49 12.72 4.51
N GLY A 24 -3.52 11.96 4.89
CA GLY A 24 -3.57 10.50 4.77
C GLY A 24 -3.32 9.74 6.07
N ALA A 25 -2.79 10.38 7.11
CA ALA A 25 -2.70 9.76 8.44
C ALA A 25 -4.09 9.43 8.99
N LYS A 26 -4.22 8.26 9.63
CA LYS A 26 -5.49 7.76 10.14
C LYS A 26 -5.38 7.24 11.57
N LEU A 27 -6.47 7.43 12.32
CA LEU A 27 -6.68 6.85 13.63
C LEU A 27 -8.09 6.24 13.67
N ALA A 28 -8.20 4.96 14.01
CA ALA A 28 -9.47 4.32 14.32
C ALA A 28 -9.71 4.30 15.83
N VAL A 29 -10.89 4.75 16.25
CA VAL A 29 -11.34 4.80 17.64
C VAL A 29 -12.55 3.89 17.78
N GLY A 30 -12.41 2.78 18.51
CA GLY A 30 -13.49 1.84 18.78
C GLY A 30 -14.40 2.32 19.92
N SER A 31 -15.66 1.89 19.91
CA SER A 31 -16.59 2.12 21.02
C SER A 31 -16.14 1.49 22.34
N ASP A 32 -15.27 0.48 22.28
CA ASP A 32 -14.64 -0.18 23.44
C ASP A 32 -13.38 0.55 23.94
N GLY A 33 -13.03 1.70 23.36
CA GLY A 33 -11.83 2.46 23.69
C GLY A 33 -10.56 1.97 22.98
N THR A 34 -10.63 0.93 22.16
CA THR A 34 -9.47 0.47 21.36
C THR A 34 -9.05 1.56 20.37
N LEU A 35 -7.75 1.80 20.27
CA LEU A 35 -7.14 2.74 19.32
C LEU A 35 -6.24 1.99 18.34
N LEU A 36 -6.31 2.33 17.05
CA LEU A 36 -5.43 1.79 16.01
C LEU A 36 -4.98 2.89 15.04
N GLY A 37 -3.67 3.02 14.85
CA GLY A 37 -3.07 4.10 14.06
C GLY A 37 -2.80 5.35 14.90
N THR A 38 -2.40 6.44 14.23
CA THR A 38 -2.10 7.73 14.85
C THR A 38 -2.25 8.85 13.81
N ILE A 39 -2.61 10.04 14.28
CA ILE A 39 -2.60 11.26 13.47
C ILE A 39 -1.52 12.25 13.93
N GLY A 40 -0.70 11.87 14.92
CA GLY A 40 0.48 12.64 15.35
C GLY A 40 0.74 12.61 16.85
N GLY A 41 -0.13 11.96 17.63
CA GLY A 41 -0.02 11.89 19.09
C GLY A 41 -0.30 13.22 19.80
N GLY A 42 -0.06 13.21 21.12
CA GLY A 42 -0.16 14.39 21.98
C GLY A 42 -1.58 14.93 22.15
N ALA A 43 -1.68 16.22 22.48
CA ALA A 43 -2.95 16.88 22.79
C ALA A 43 -3.90 16.96 21.58
N ALA A 44 -3.36 17.04 20.35
CA ALA A 44 -4.16 17.08 19.14
C ALA A 44 -4.88 15.75 18.90
N GLU A 45 -4.17 14.64 19.08
CA GLU A 45 -4.77 13.30 19.00
C GLU A 45 -5.81 13.08 20.10
N ALA A 46 -5.55 13.53 21.33
CA ALA A 46 -6.52 13.45 22.43
C ALA A 46 -7.83 14.19 22.14
N GLU A 47 -7.77 15.39 21.56
CA GLU A 47 -8.98 16.14 21.12
C GLU A 47 -9.73 15.37 20.03
N VAL A 48 -9.03 14.80 19.06
CA VAL A 48 -9.67 13.97 18.01
C VAL A 48 -10.33 12.73 18.59
N ILE A 49 -9.69 12.06 19.55
CA ILE A 49 -10.27 10.90 20.25
C ILE A 49 -11.55 11.31 21.00
N ALA A 50 -11.54 12.44 21.70
CA ALA A 50 -12.72 12.93 22.41
C ALA A 50 -13.88 13.22 21.46
N ARG A 51 -13.61 13.89 20.32
CA ARG A 51 -14.62 14.15 19.28
C ARG A 51 -15.16 12.87 18.66
N ALA A 52 -14.29 11.89 18.41
CA ALA A 52 -14.67 10.58 17.91
C ALA A 52 -15.57 9.83 18.90
N GLN A 53 -15.29 9.89 20.21
CA GLN A 53 -16.14 9.31 21.25
C GLN A 53 -17.52 9.97 21.30
N THR A 54 -17.61 11.30 21.16
CA THR A 54 -18.90 12.00 21.03
C THR A 54 -19.68 11.54 19.79
N LEU A 55 -19.00 11.35 18.65
CA LEU A 55 -19.61 10.83 17.42
C LEU A 55 -20.07 9.35 17.56
N LEU A 56 -19.42 8.58 18.42
CA LEU A 56 -19.83 7.21 18.75
C LEU A 56 -21.07 7.16 19.66
N GLN A 57 -21.30 8.19 20.46
CA GLN A 57 -22.44 8.29 21.37
C GLN A 57 -23.69 8.91 20.71
N THR A 58 -23.53 9.60 19.57
CA THR A 58 -24.66 10.20 18.87
C THR A 58 -25.59 9.10 18.34
N ALA A 59 -26.87 9.18 18.73
CA ALA A 59 -27.91 8.31 18.21
C ALA A 59 -28.07 8.59 16.72
N VAL A 60 -27.91 7.56 15.91
CA VAL A 60 -28.18 7.67 14.48
C VAL A 60 -29.66 7.33 14.28
N PRO A 61 -30.44 8.19 13.60
CA PRO A 61 -31.80 7.83 13.23
C PRO A 61 -31.79 6.53 12.42
N VAL A 62 -32.49 5.53 12.92
CA VAL A 62 -32.81 4.31 12.16
C VAL A 62 -33.81 4.75 11.10
N GLY A 63 -33.45 4.63 9.82
CA GLY A 63 -34.41 4.89 8.74
C GLY A 63 -35.55 3.88 8.79
N ASP A 64 -36.69 4.20 8.16
CA ASP A 64 -37.91 3.37 8.16
C ASP A 64 -37.78 2.02 7.41
N GLY A 65 -36.56 1.51 7.20
CA GLY A 65 -36.26 0.22 6.58
C GLY A 65 -35.01 -0.44 7.18
N ASP A 66 -35.08 -1.77 7.33
CA ASP A 66 -34.01 -2.75 7.63
C ASP A 66 -32.97 -2.41 8.71
N GLY A 67 -33.25 -1.49 9.64
CA GLY A 67 -32.44 -1.31 10.85
C GLY A 67 -31.04 -0.72 10.62
N GLU A 68 -30.71 -0.31 9.39
CA GLU A 68 -29.42 0.32 9.11
C GLU A 68 -29.44 1.81 9.52
N SER A 69 -28.53 2.15 10.42
CA SER A 69 -28.32 3.50 10.91
C SER A 69 -27.63 4.35 9.84
N SER A 70 -28.19 5.53 9.55
CA SER A 70 -27.66 6.53 8.61
C SER A 70 -26.15 6.82 8.78
N PRO A 71 -25.41 7.12 7.70
CA PRO A 71 -24.01 7.57 7.80
C PRO A 71 -23.91 8.82 8.68
N ALA A 72 -22.80 8.93 9.43
CA ALA A 72 -22.52 10.10 10.23
C ALA A 72 -21.03 10.46 10.09
N GLY A 73 -20.77 11.65 9.56
CA GLY A 73 -19.45 12.23 9.43
C GLY A 73 -19.39 13.65 9.97
N MET A 74 -18.19 14.09 10.37
CA MET A 74 -17.97 15.48 10.77
C MET A 74 -16.53 15.94 10.49
N GLN A 75 -16.37 17.23 10.21
CA GLN A 75 -15.06 17.85 10.07
C GLN A 75 -14.60 18.45 11.41
N VAL A 76 -13.36 18.16 11.79
CA VAL A 76 -12.66 18.75 12.92
C VAL A 76 -11.49 19.57 12.37
N SER A 77 -11.36 20.82 12.79
CA SER A 77 -10.20 21.66 12.43
C SER A 77 -9.47 22.06 13.71
N LEU A 78 -8.17 21.75 13.76
CA LEU A 78 -7.32 22.03 14.91
C LEU A 78 -6.29 23.08 14.53
N ASP A 79 -6.20 24.14 15.33
CA ASP A 79 -5.10 25.11 15.26
C ASP A 79 -4.06 24.76 16.32
N LEU A 80 -2.95 24.18 15.87
CA LEU A 80 -1.90 23.70 16.76
C LEU A 80 -1.10 24.85 17.38
N ASN A 81 -1.33 26.12 16.96
CA ASN A 81 -0.76 27.30 17.60
C ASN A 81 -1.46 27.67 18.91
N SER A 82 -2.66 27.15 19.16
CA SER A 82 -3.46 27.52 20.33
C SER A 82 -3.25 26.56 21.49
N PRO A 83 -3.16 27.04 22.75
CA PRO A 83 -3.18 26.15 23.92
C PRO A 83 -4.47 25.31 23.94
N PRO A 84 -4.43 24.03 24.35
CA PRO A 84 -3.29 23.28 24.90
C PRO A 84 -2.43 22.56 23.84
N LEU A 85 -2.66 22.77 22.55
CA LEU A 85 -2.02 22.02 21.45
C LEU A 85 -0.59 22.48 21.13
N GLY A 86 -0.27 23.74 21.48
CA GLY A 86 0.89 24.62 21.21
C GLY A 86 2.32 24.09 20.98
N VAL A 87 2.54 22.92 20.39
CA VAL A 87 3.87 22.31 20.16
C VAL A 87 4.29 22.38 18.69
N CYS A 88 3.34 22.28 17.76
CA CYS A 88 3.58 22.39 16.31
C CYS A 88 2.83 23.61 15.76
N GLY A 89 3.44 24.39 14.87
CA GLY A 89 2.86 25.68 14.41
C GLY A 89 1.79 25.59 13.31
N GLY A 90 1.24 24.39 13.06
CA GLY A 90 0.40 24.10 11.90
C GLY A 90 -1.10 24.08 12.17
N ARG A 91 -1.89 23.86 11.11
CA ARG A 91 -3.31 23.53 11.19
C ARG A 91 -3.57 22.18 10.56
N MET A 92 -4.50 21.44 11.14
CA MET A 92 -4.92 20.14 10.63
C MET A 92 -6.44 20.14 10.44
N HIS A 93 -6.89 19.64 9.29
CA HIS A 93 -8.29 19.34 9.03
C HIS A 93 -8.45 17.82 9.01
N ILE A 94 -9.29 17.31 9.89
CA ILE A 94 -9.53 15.90 10.11
C ILE A 94 -10.99 15.61 9.79
N TRP A 95 -11.23 14.60 8.96
CA TRP A 95 -12.56 14.05 8.75
C TRP A 95 -12.77 12.87 9.69
N LEU A 96 -13.83 12.93 10.50
CA LEU A 96 -14.30 11.82 11.32
C LEU A 96 -15.45 11.13 10.60
N GLN A 97 -15.30 9.84 10.34
CA GLN A 97 -16.36 9.01 9.77
C GLN A 97 -16.72 7.90 10.75
N ARG A 98 -18.01 7.75 11.07
CA ARG A 98 -18.52 6.59 11.81
C ARG A 98 -18.70 5.38 10.89
N TRP A 99 -18.22 4.22 11.32
CA TRP A 99 -18.31 2.93 10.64
C TRP A 99 -19.05 1.94 11.53
N GLN A 100 -20.12 1.35 11.00
CA GLN A 100 -20.96 0.38 11.72
C GLN A 100 -21.83 -0.44 10.76
N GLY A 101 -22.40 -1.53 11.28
CA GLY A 101 -23.36 -2.36 10.54
C GLY A 101 -22.75 -3.15 9.38
N SER A 102 -23.64 -3.78 8.60
CA SER A 102 -23.32 -4.62 7.44
C SER A 102 -22.57 -3.84 6.37
N LEU A 103 -23.01 -2.62 6.04
CA LEU A 103 -22.36 -1.78 5.03
C LEU A 103 -20.86 -1.59 5.30
N ALA A 104 -20.50 -1.24 6.55
CA ALA A 104 -19.09 -1.06 6.94
C ALA A 104 -18.30 -2.38 6.88
N GLN A 105 -18.90 -3.49 7.32
CA GLN A 105 -18.26 -4.80 7.29
C GLN A 105 -18.01 -5.28 5.85
N THR A 106 -19.00 -5.12 4.96
CA THR A 106 -18.87 -5.44 3.54
C THR A 106 -17.78 -4.58 2.89
N LEU A 107 -17.74 -3.27 3.17
CA LEU A 107 -16.70 -2.41 2.65
C LEU A 107 -15.30 -2.82 3.11
N VAL A 108 -15.14 -3.17 4.40
CA VAL A 108 -13.85 -3.69 4.90
C VAL A 108 -13.47 -5.00 4.21
N ALA A 109 -14.40 -5.92 4.00
CA ALA A 109 -14.14 -7.16 3.28
C ALA A 109 -13.67 -6.87 1.83
N GLN A 110 -14.31 -5.92 1.14
CA GLN A 110 -13.90 -5.50 -0.20
C GLN A 110 -12.51 -4.84 -0.21
N ILE A 111 -12.19 -4.01 0.80
CA ILE A 111 -10.86 -3.40 0.97
C ILE A 111 -9.80 -4.49 1.12
N LEU A 112 -10.03 -5.46 2.00
CA LEU A 112 -9.10 -6.57 2.23
C LEU A 112 -8.91 -7.42 0.97
N GLN A 113 -9.99 -7.67 0.21
CA GLN A 113 -9.90 -8.37 -1.07
C GLN A 113 -9.07 -7.57 -2.09
N ALA A 114 -9.30 -6.26 -2.19
CA ALA A 114 -8.54 -5.39 -3.10
C ALA A 114 -7.03 -5.36 -2.75
N LEU A 115 -6.70 -5.30 -1.47
CA LEU A 115 -5.30 -5.28 -0.99
C LEU A 115 -4.57 -6.63 -1.14
N THR A 116 -5.29 -7.73 -1.34
CA THR A 116 -4.68 -9.08 -1.40
C THR A 116 -4.70 -9.69 -2.80
N GLN A 117 -5.80 -9.51 -3.54
CA GLN A 117 -6.10 -10.26 -4.76
C GLN A 117 -6.63 -9.38 -5.91
N GLY A 118 -6.93 -8.10 -5.65
CA GLY A 118 -7.65 -7.25 -6.59
C GLY A 118 -6.76 -6.38 -7.48
N PRO A 119 -7.32 -5.85 -8.58
CA PRO A 119 -6.71 -4.75 -9.30
C PRO A 119 -6.60 -3.52 -8.38
N ARG A 120 -5.86 -2.51 -8.83
CA ARG A 120 -5.80 -1.21 -8.14
C ARG A 120 -7.22 -0.71 -7.85
N ALA A 121 -7.50 -0.42 -6.59
CA ALA A 121 -8.78 0.13 -6.16
C ALA A 121 -8.58 1.52 -5.55
N TRP A 122 -9.67 2.24 -5.41
CA TRP A 122 -9.71 3.56 -4.79
C TRP A 122 -10.75 3.55 -3.68
N LEU A 123 -10.33 3.88 -2.46
CA LEU A 123 -11.25 4.20 -1.38
C LEU A 123 -11.64 5.67 -1.50
N ILE A 124 -12.92 5.91 -1.76
CA ILE A 124 -13.48 7.25 -1.86
C ILE A 124 -14.25 7.50 -0.58
N THR A 125 -13.85 8.52 0.18
CA THR A 125 -14.52 8.99 1.39
C THR A 125 -15.12 10.37 1.10
N PRO A 126 -16.43 10.46 0.83
CA PRO A 126 -17.10 11.75 0.72
C PRO A 126 -16.91 12.55 2.00
N LEU A 127 -16.54 13.83 1.89
CA LEU A 127 -16.49 14.74 3.05
C LEU A 127 -17.86 15.39 3.28
N ASP A 128 -18.89 14.54 3.29
CA ASP A 128 -20.29 14.86 3.49
C ASP A 128 -20.79 14.09 4.73
N PRO A 129 -21.40 14.75 5.74
CA PRO A 129 -21.92 14.08 6.92
C PRO A 129 -22.88 12.92 6.65
N GLN A 130 -23.61 12.96 5.52
CA GLN A 130 -24.54 11.90 5.08
C GLN A 130 -23.89 10.88 4.14
N GLY A 131 -22.65 11.12 3.72
CA GLY A 131 -21.89 10.22 2.88
C GLY A 131 -21.29 9.05 3.66
N PHE A 132 -21.16 7.91 2.99
CA PHE A 132 -20.37 6.78 3.49
C PHE A 132 -19.25 6.44 2.50
N PRO A 133 -18.06 6.02 2.98
CA PRO A 133 -16.99 5.59 2.08
C PRO A 133 -17.41 4.44 1.17
N TYR A 134 -16.81 4.34 -0.01
CA TYR A 134 -17.04 3.24 -0.95
C TYR A 134 -15.80 2.98 -1.81
N LEU A 135 -15.73 1.78 -2.40
CA LEU A 135 -14.65 1.43 -3.33
C LEU A 135 -15.01 1.70 -4.78
N ARG A 136 -14.00 2.14 -5.53
CA ARG A 136 -14.00 2.15 -6.99
C ARG A 136 -12.86 1.27 -7.49
N LEU A 137 -13.17 0.19 -8.19
CA LEU A 137 -12.17 -0.65 -8.84
C LEU A 137 -11.68 0.03 -10.12
N GLY A 138 -10.37 0.08 -10.32
CA GLY A 138 -9.75 0.54 -11.55
C GLY A 138 -9.94 -0.49 -12.65
N ASP A 139 -10.89 -0.20 -13.55
CA ASP A 139 -11.04 -0.66 -14.94
C ASP A 139 -12.43 -0.30 -15.54
N SER A 140 -13.31 0.36 -14.79
CA SER A 140 -14.67 0.73 -15.26
C SER A 140 -14.79 2.19 -15.70
N ASN A 141 -14.59 2.44 -17.00
CA ASN A 141 -15.17 3.53 -17.82
C ASN A 141 -15.14 4.99 -17.30
N VAL A 142 -14.21 5.35 -16.41
CA VAL A 142 -13.98 6.76 -16.04
C VAL A 142 -12.49 7.03 -16.18
N GLU A 143 -12.09 7.54 -17.35
CA GLU A 143 -10.69 7.88 -17.71
C GLU A 143 -9.96 8.67 -16.61
N HIS A 144 -10.71 9.41 -15.79
CA HIS A 144 -10.19 10.19 -14.68
C HIS A 144 -9.43 9.37 -13.63
N PHE A 145 -9.94 8.22 -13.16
CA PHE A 145 -9.33 7.46 -12.05
C PHE A 145 -8.08 6.67 -12.44
N ALA A 146 -7.96 6.25 -13.70
CA ALA A 146 -6.76 5.56 -14.19
C ALA A 146 -5.53 6.49 -14.17
N SER A 147 -5.75 7.79 -14.42
CA SER A 147 -4.70 8.81 -14.45
C SER A 147 -4.30 9.37 -13.08
N LEU A 148 -5.06 9.07 -12.02
CA LEU A 148 -4.79 9.64 -10.70
C LEU A 148 -3.46 9.11 -10.13
N PRO A 149 -2.68 9.98 -9.45
CA PRO A 149 -1.43 9.59 -8.84
C PRO A 149 -1.65 8.52 -7.75
N SER A 150 -0.66 7.66 -7.54
CA SER A 150 -0.67 6.64 -6.47
C SER A 150 -0.42 7.24 -5.08
N ARG A 151 -1.11 8.33 -4.74
CA ARG A 151 -1.09 8.96 -3.42
C ARG A 151 -2.48 9.46 -3.02
N PRO A 152 -2.79 9.52 -1.71
CA PRO A 152 -3.99 10.14 -1.19
C PRO A 152 -4.14 11.61 -1.62
N GLN A 153 -5.36 12.04 -1.93
CA GLN A 153 -5.65 13.42 -2.34
C GLN A 153 -7.12 13.80 -2.15
N LEU A 154 -7.37 15.11 -2.08
CA LEU A 154 -8.72 15.65 -2.12
C LEU A 154 -9.14 15.86 -3.59
N LEU A 155 -10.30 15.31 -3.98
CA LEU A 155 -10.86 15.42 -5.33
C LEU A 155 -12.38 15.60 -5.24
N ALA A 156 -12.90 16.70 -5.81
CA ALA A 156 -14.34 16.99 -5.90
C ALA A 156 -15.11 16.80 -4.57
N GLY A 157 -14.55 17.30 -3.46
CA GLY A 157 -15.18 17.20 -2.13
C GLY A 157 -15.06 15.82 -1.46
N SER A 158 -14.30 14.89 -2.04
CA SER A 158 -14.02 13.57 -1.45
C SER A 158 -12.54 13.38 -1.20
N TRP A 159 -12.20 12.68 -0.12
CA TRP A 159 -10.86 12.15 0.09
C TRP A 159 -10.71 10.83 -0.67
N VAL A 160 -9.74 10.76 -1.58
CA VAL A 160 -9.54 9.64 -2.49
C VAL A 160 -8.18 8.99 -2.21
N GLU A 161 -8.19 7.70 -1.91
CA GLU A 161 -7.01 6.94 -1.50
C GLU A 161 -6.79 5.73 -2.39
N PRO A 162 -5.60 5.54 -2.97
CA PRO A 162 -5.29 4.33 -3.70
C PRO A 162 -5.12 3.17 -2.73
N LEU A 163 -5.83 2.07 -3.00
CA LEU A 163 -5.60 0.78 -2.39
C LEU A 163 -4.84 -0.07 -3.39
N LEU A 164 -3.57 -0.30 -3.07
CA LEU A 164 -2.67 -1.09 -3.89
C LEU A 164 -2.30 -2.35 -3.10
N PRO A 165 -2.26 -3.53 -3.75
CA PRO A 165 -1.74 -4.72 -3.11
C PRO A 165 -0.26 -4.50 -2.77
N SER A 166 0.23 -5.11 -1.68
CA SER A 166 1.63 -4.99 -1.29
C SER A 166 2.55 -5.31 -2.47
N PRO A 167 3.58 -4.48 -2.74
CA PRO A 167 4.47 -4.69 -3.86
C PRO A 167 5.23 -6.01 -3.68
N THR A 168 5.50 -6.70 -4.78
CA THR A 168 6.26 -7.95 -4.77
C THR A 168 7.69 -7.68 -5.18
N LEU A 169 8.64 -8.07 -4.34
CA LEU A 169 10.05 -8.13 -4.71
C LEU A 169 10.42 -9.58 -5.04
N LEU A 170 10.74 -9.82 -6.31
CA LEU A 170 11.39 -11.04 -6.76
C LEU A 170 12.92 -10.89 -6.64
N ILE A 171 13.50 -11.67 -5.75
CA ILE A 171 14.94 -11.75 -5.54
C ILE A 171 15.47 -12.95 -6.33
N VAL A 172 16.28 -12.68 -7.35
CA VAL A 172 16.91 -13.72 -8.17
C VAL A 172 18.34 -13.94 -7.68
N GLY A 173 18.55 -15.03 -6.95
CA GLY A 173 19.78 -15.39 -6.26
C GLY A 173 19.57 -15.52 -4.75
N ALA A 174 19.58 -16.75 -4.24
CA ALA A 174 19.37 -17.08 -2.83
C ALA A 174 20.65 -17.02 -1.97
N GLY A 175 21.67 -16.27 -2.43
CA GLY A 175 22.93 -16.03 -1.72
C GLY A 175 22.77 -15.22 -0.43
N HIS A 176 23.89 -14.92 0.26
CA HIS A 176 23.87 -14.09 1.48
C HIS A 176 23.24 -12.71 1.27
N CYS A 177 23.50 -12.09 0.10
CA CYS A 177 22.89 -10.82 -0.27
C CYS A 177 21.37 -10.96 -0.44
N GLY A 178 20.91 -12.01 -1.13
CA GLY A 178 19.48 -12.28 -1.30
C GLY A 178 18.75 -12.54 0.01
N LEU A 179 19.37 -13.28 0.92
CA LEU A 179 18.84 -13.51 2.27
C LEU A 179 18.66 -12.22 3.06
N SER A 180 19.69 -11.37 3.09
CA SER A 180 19.64 -10.09 3.82
C SER A 180 18.62 -9.13 3.20
N LEU A 181 18.57 -9.09 1.87
CA LEU A 181 17.61 -8.27 1.13
C LEU A 181 16.17 -8.71 1.40
N ALA A 182 15.89 -10.02 1.43
CA ALA A 182 14.57 -10.56 1.74
C ALA A 182 14.05 -10.06 3.10
N GLN A 183 14.89 -10.06 4.13
CA GLN A 183 14.51 -9.60 5.47
C GLN A 183 14.19 -8.11 5.51
N ILE A 184 15.06 -7.27 4.94
CA ILE A 184 14.88 -5.81 4.94
C ILE A 184 13.66 -5.42 4.08
N ALA A 185 13.51 -6.03 2.91
CA ALA A 185 12.39 -5.76 2.02
C ALA A 185 11.06 -6.19 2.65
N HIS A 186 11.03 -7.33 3.36
CA HIS A 186 9.85 -7.76 4.10
C HIS A 186 9.45 -6.75 5.18
N LEU A 187 10.41 -6.24 5.95
CA LEU A 187 10.17 -5.18 6.94
C LEU A 187 9.67 -3.88 6.30
N ALA A 188 10.11 -3.58 5.08
CA ALA A 188 9.62 -2.45 4.29
C ALA A 188 8.22 -2.67 3.67
N GLY A 189 7.60 -3.85 3.89
CA GLY A 189 6.25 -4.17 3.44
C GLY A 189 6.15 -4.88 2.09
N PHE A 190 7.26 -5.36 1.52
CA PHE A 190 7.24 -6.16 0.29
C PHE A 190 6.80 -7.60 0.56
N ARG A 191 6.03 -8.15 -0.38
CA ARG A 191 5.85 -9.60 -0.54
C ARG A 191 7.11 -10.16 -1.18
N ILE A 192 7.70 -11.19 -0.58
CA ILE A 192 9.01 -11.70 -0.98
C ILE A 192 8.85 -12.97 -1.80
N TRP A 193 9.36 -12.94 -3.02
CA TRP A 193 9.58 -14.12 -3.84
C TRP A 193 11.09 -14.31 -4.00
N VAL A 194 11.56 -15.56 -3.92
CA VAL A 194 12.98 -15.88 -4.12
C VAL A 194 13.11 -16.96 -5.17
N GLN A 195 13.99 -16.74 -6.14
CA GLN A 195 14.36 -17.71 -7.16
C GLN A 195 15.86 -17.99 -7.12
N ASP A 196 16.26 -19.26 -7.15
CA ASP A 196 17.65 -19.68 -7.34
C ASP A 196 17.64 -21.06 -8.01
N ASP A 197 18.59 -21.33 -8.90
CA ASP A 197 18.69 -22.60 -9.62
C ASP A 197 19.14 -23.77 -8.71
N ARG A 198 19.54 -23.48 -7.47
CA ARG A 198 19.94 -24.49 -6.49
C ARG A 198 18.80 -24.74 -5.50
N PRO A 199 18.11 -25.89 -5.56
CA PRO A 199 16.94 -26.16 -4.71
C PRO A 199 17.24 -26.10 -3.21
N ASP A 200 18.44 -26.50 -2.79
CA ASP A 200 18.87 -26.45 -1.38
C ASP A 200 19.06 -25.02 -0.83
N TRP A 201 19.03 -24.01 -1.71
CA TRP A 201 19.20 -22.60 -1.33
C TRP A 201 17.86 -21.88 -1.15
N VAL A 202 16.78 -22.37 -1.76
CA VAL A 202 15.43 -21.79 -1.69
C VAL A 202 14.56 -22.61 -0.74
N THR A 203 14.93 -22.63 0.54
CA THR A 203 14.22 -23.39 1.57
C THR A 203 13.49 -22.48 2.55
N PRO A 204 12.35 -22.91 3.14
CA PRO A 204 11.63 -22.13 4.15
C PRO A 204 12.48 -21.81 5.38
N GLN A 205 13.43 -22.68 5.74
CA GLN A 205 14.33 -22.46 6.87
C GLN A 205 15.28 -21.28 6.61
N ARG A 206 15.74 -21.12 5.37
CA ARG A 206 16.60 -19.99 4.98
C ARG A 206 15.78 -18.72 4.77
N PHE A 207 14.60 -18.84 4.16
CA PHE A 207 13.75 -17.72 3.79
C PHE A 207 12.35 -17.82 4.43
N PRO A 208 12.25 -17.68 5.77
CA PRO A 208 10.97 -17.85 6.47
C PRO A 208 9.94 -16.77 6.13
N VAL A 209 10.39 -15.63 5.62
CA VAL A 209 9.54 -14.49 5.20
C VAL A 209 9.11 -14.56 3.74
N ALA A 210 9.64 -15.52 2.96
CA ALA A 210 9.30 -15.66 1.56
C ALA A 210 7.92 -16.29 1.39
N GLU A 211 7.05 -15.62 0.65
CA GLU A 211 5.75 -16.15 0.27
C GLU A 211 5.88 -17.22 -0.82
N ARG A 212 6.89 -17.08 -1.69
CA ARG A 212 7.16 -18.04 -2.75
C ARG A 212 8.66 -18.31 -2.89
N LEU A 213 9.00 -19.59 -2.96
CA LEU A 213 10.35 -20.11 -3.18
C LEU A 213 10.34 -20.91 -4.47
N CYS A 214 11.20 -20.51 -5.41
CA CYS A 214 11.21 -21.06 -6.77
C CYS A 214 12.60 -21.63 -7.08
N SER A 215 12.68 -22.91 -7.40
CA SER A 215 13.91 -23.54 -7.91
C SER A 215 13.86 -23.77 -9.41
N GLU A 216 12.69 -23.55 -10.02
CA GLU A 216 12.51 -23.62 -11.46
C GLU A 216 13.31 -22.54 -12.20
N PRO A 217 13.70 -22.78 -13.47
CA PRO A 217 14.35 -21.77 -14.30
C PRO A 217 13.52 -20.48 -14.39
N PHE A 218 14.18 -19.32 -14.33
CA PHE A 218 13.52 -18.00 -14.35
C PHE A 218 12.50 -17.83 -15.48
N ALA A 219 12.79 -18.35 -16.68
CA ALA A 219 11.88 -18.27 -17.83
C ALA A 219 10.50 -18.89 -17.56
N GLN A 220 10.40 -19.90 -16.70
CA GLN A 220 9.13 -20.54 -16.32
C GLN A 220 8.30 -19.66 -15.37
N LEU A 221 8.91 -18.69 -14.70
CA LEU A 221 8.21 -17.76 -13.83
C LEU A 221 7.50 -16.65 -14.58
N ILE A 222 7.98 -16.28 -15.77
CA ILE A 222 7.50 -15.15 -16.58
C ILE A 222 5.95 -15.07 -16.68
N PRO A 223 5.21 -16.15 -16.98
CA PRO A 223 3.74 -16.08 -17.06
C PRO A 223 3.05 -15.72 -15.74
N HIS A 224 3.68 -16.05 -14.60
CA HIS A 224 3.21 -15.62 -13.28
C HIS A 224 3.57 -14.16 -13.01
N LEU A 225 4.77 -13.72 -13.41
CA LEU A 225 5.27 -12.38 -13.17
C LEU A 225 4.43 -11.30 -13.90
N HIS A 226 3.95 -11.58 -15.11
CA HIS A 226 3.05 -10.69 -15.86
C HIS A 226 1.72 -10.37 -15.14
N ARG A 227 1.33 -11.19 -14.16
CA ARG A 227 0.09 -10.99 -13.38
C ARG A 227 0.32 -10.20 -12.09
N ILE A 228 1.55 -9.77 -11.81
CA ILE A 228 1.90 -9.07 -10.59
C ILE A 228 1.91 -7.56 -10.87
N PRO A 229 0.95 -6.78 -10.35
CA PRO A 229 0.77 -5.38 -10.72
C PRO A 229 1.88 -4.45 -10.21
N GLN A 230 2.56 -4.81 -9.12
CA GLN A 230 3.64 -4.03 -8.52
C GLN A 230 4.89 -4.89 -8.37
N LEU A 231 5.43 -5.33 -9.50
CA LEU A 231 6.60 -6.21 -9.55
C LEU A 231 7.90 -5.42 -9.53
N TYR A 232 8.78 -5.77 -8.60
CA TYR A 232 10.16 -5.31 -8.50
C TYR A 232 11.08 -6.53 -8.63
N ILE A 233 12.16 -6.42 -9.37
CA ILE A 233 13.12 -7.52 -9.56
C ILE A 233 14.51 -7.07 -9.13
N ALA A 234 15.14 -7.86 -8.27
CA ALA A 234 16.53 -7.68 -7.86
C ALA A 234 17.36 -8.90 -8.28
N LEU A 235 18.27 -8.71 -9.23
CA LEU A 235 19.25 -9.72 -9.64
C LEU A 235 20.44 -9.66 -8.69
N VAL A 236 20.51 -10.63 -7.80
CA VAL A 236 21.59 -10.84 -6.83
C VAL A 236 22.31 -12.15 -7.06
N THR A 237 22.56 -12.44 -8.35
CA THR A 237 23.06 -13.73 -8.80
C THR A 237 24.58 -13.89 -8.62
N ARG A 238 25.03 -15.14 -8.72
CA ARG A 238 26.45 -15.54 -8.59
C ARG A 238 27.29 -15.40 -9.85
N SER A 239 26.71 -15.17 -11.03
CA SER A 239 27.49 -15.08 -12.28
C SER A 239 26.88 -14.13 -13.30
N TYR A 240 27.75 -13.46 -14.06
CA TYR A 240 27.34 -12.58 -15.17
C TYR A 240 26.56 -13.34 -16.25
N SER A 241 26.86 -14.62 -16.47
CA SER A 241 26.20 -15.46 -17.47
C SER A 241 24.72 -15.67 -17.15
N LEU A 242 24.40 -15.84 -15.87
CA LEU A 242 23.04 -16.01 -15.38
C LEU A 242 22.28 -14.68 -15.46
N ASP A 243 22.91 -13.56 -15.11
CA ASP A 243 22.33 -12.23 -15.30
C ASP A 243 21.92 -12.01 -16.76
N CYS A 244 22.83 -12.28 -17.72
CA CYS A 244 22.51 -12.17 -19.14
C CYS A 244 21.32 -13.07 -19.52
N GLN A 245 21.28 -14.32 -19.05
CA GLN A 245 20.17 -15.23 -19.34
C GLN A 245 18.82 -14.70 -18.84
N ILE A 246 18.78 -14.16 -17.62
CA ILE A 246 17.57 -13.61 -17.02
C ILE A 246 17.13 -12.34 -17.75
N LEU A 247 18.05 -11.42 -18.02
CA LEU A 247 17.76 -10.16 -18.71
C LEU A 247 17.23 -10.40 -20.13
N ARG A 248 17.79 -11.38 -20.86
CA ARG A 248 17.23 -11.81 -22.16
C ARG A 248 15.80 -12.32 -22.02
N ALA A 249 15.53 -13.16 -21.01
CA ALA A 249 14.20 -13.69 -20.80
C ALA A 249 13.17 -12.58 -20.46
N ILE A 250 13.57 -11.60 -19.65
CA ILE A 250 12.75 -10.41 -19.35
C ILE A 250 12.47 -9.63 -20.65
N TYR A 251 13.50 -9.31 -21.43
CA TYR A 251 13.37 -8.55 -22.67
C TYR A 251 12.45 -9.23 -23.69
N HIS A 252 12.73 -10.50 -24.03
CA HIS A 252 11.97 -11.22 -25.06
C HIS A 252 10.53 -11.54 -24.63
N SER A 253 10.25 -11.59 -23.32
CA SER A 253 8.88 -11.80 -22.83
C SER A 253 8.05 -10.53 -22.74
N GLY A 254 8.65 -9.35 -22.96
CA GLY A 254 7.98 -8.06 -22.79
C GLY A 254 7.60 -7.75 -21.34
N LEU A 255 8.22 -8.42 -20.36
CA LEU A 255 7.94 -8.18 -18.94
C LEU A 255 8.47 -6.79 -18.53
N THR A 256 7.60 -5.96 -17.95
CA THR A 256 7.90 -4.59 -17.56
C THR A 256 7.74 -4.41 -16.04
N PRO A 257 8.75 -4.79 -15.23
CA PRO A 257 8.71 -4.54 -13.79
C PRO A 257 8.81 -3.03 -13.50
N HIS A 258 8.27 -2.60 -12.36
CA HIS A 258 8.42 -1.22 -11.86
C HIS A 258 9.88 -0.86 -11.54
N TYR A 259 10.70 -1.87 -11.28
CA TYR A 259 12.13 -1.73 -11.05
C TYR A 259 12.84 -3.02 -11.44
N LEU A 260 13.98 -2.89 -12.11
CA LEU A 260 14.91 -3.97 -12.40
C LEU A 260 16.30 -3.53 -11.97
N GLY A 261 16.82 -4.13 -10.90
CA GLY A 261 18.15 -3.84 -10.39
C GLY A 261 19.06 -5.06 -10.50
N MET A 262 20.33 -4.84 -10.82
CA MET A 262 21.35 -5.89 -10.82
C MET A 262 22.52 -5.52 -9.92
N ILE A 263 22.84 -6.39 -8.97
CA ILE A 263 24.03 -6.23 -8.13
C ILE A 263 25.29 -6.53 -8.95
N GLY A 264 26.30 -5.69 -8.83
CA GLY A 264 27.58 -5.96 -9.46
C GLY A 264 28.55 -4.80 -9.33
N SER A 265 29.84 -5.09 -9.46
CA SER A 265 30.83 -4.04 -9.68
C SER A 265 30.55 -3.35 -11.01
N ARG A 266 31.02 -2.11 -11.18
CA ARG A 266 30.92 -1.38 -12.46
C ARG A 266 31.42 -2.21 -13.64
N LYS A 267 32.50 -2.98 -13.44
CA LYS A 267 33.05 -3.89 -14.45
C LYS A 267 32.07 -5.00 -14.82
N ARG A 268 31.45 -5.67 -13.84
CA ARG A 268 30.45 -6.74 -14.10
C ARG A 268 29.25 -6.19 -14.87
N VAL A 269 28.71 -5.06 -14.42
CA VAL A 269 27.55 -4.41 -15.05
C VAL A 269 27.86 -4.06 -16.50
N GLN A 270 29.00 -3.41 -16.77
CA GLN A 270 29.42 -3.08 -18.13
C GLN A 270 29.60 -4.32 -19.02
N THR A 271 30.15 -5.40 -18.50
CA THR A 271 30.28 -6.65 -19.27
C THR A 271 28.91 -7.20 -19.67
N VAL A 272 27.96 -7.27 -18.74
CA VAL A 272 26.59 -7.76 -19.03
C VAL A 272 25.93 -6.89 -20.10
N LEU A 273 25.97 -5.56 -19.93
CA LEU A 273 25.36 -4.62 -20.87
C LEU A 273 25.97 -4.71 -22.27
N ARG A 274 27.30 -4.84 -22.38
CA ARG A 274 27.97 -5.04 -23.69
C ARG A 274 27.57 -6.34 -24.35
N THR A 275 27.50 -7.44 -23.58
CA THR A 275 27.08 -8.75 -24.12
C THR A 275 25.66 -8.67 -24.67
N LEU A 276 24.73 -8.06 -23.93
CA LEU A 276 23.34 -7.90 -24.36
C LEU A 276 23.24 -6.97 -25.59
N ALA A 277 24.01 -5.89 -25.63
CA ALA A 277 24.05 -4.98 -26.79
C ALA A 277 24.55 -5.67 -28.06
N GLN A 278 25.54 -6.56 -27.97
CA GLN A 278 26.03 -7.36 -29.10
C GLN A 278 24.96 -8.33 -29.65
N GLU A 279 23.99 -8.70 -28.82
CA GLU A 279 22.85 -9.54 -29.18
C GLU A 279 21.63 -8.73 -29.65
N GLY A 280 21.75 -7.41 -29.75
CA GLY A 280 20.68 -6.50 -30.19
C GLY A 280 19.70 -6.08 -29.10
N ILE A 281 20.03 -6.30 -27.81
CA ILE A 281 19.21 -5.84 -26.68
C ILE A 281 19.75 -4.49 -26.19
N PRO A 282 18.98 -3.39 -26.28
CA PRO A 282 19.46 -2.07 -25.90
C PRO A 282 19.58 -1.94 -24.37
N GLU A 283 20.54 -1.13 -23.91
CA GLU A 283 20.74 -0.84 -22.48
C GLU A 283 19.48 -0.27 -21.81
N THR A 284 18.69 0.52 -22.54
CA THR A 284 17.42 1.10 -22.06
C THR A 284 16.35 0.06 -21.75
N ALA A 285 16.49 -1.17 -22.26
CA ALA A 285 15.55 -2.25 -21.96
C ALA A 285 15.84 -2.95 -20.62
N VAL A 286 16.97 -2.63 -19.99
CA VAL A 286 17.46 -3.25 -18.75
C VAL A 286 17.86 -2.22 -17.68
N SER A 287 17.50 -0.94 -17.89
CA SER A 287 17.78 0.21 -17.03
C SER A 287 16.52 0.82 -16.45
#